data_AF-A0A0N8FSZ1-F1
#
_entry.id   AF-A0A0N8FSZ1-F1
#
_cell.length_a   1.000
_cell.length_b   1.000
_cell.length_c   1.000
_cell.angle_alpha   90.00
_cell.angle_beta   90.00
_cell.angle_gamma   90.00
#
_symmetry.space_group_name_H-M   'P 1'
#
loop_
_entity.id
_entity.type
_entity.pdbx_description
1 polymer ?
#
loop_
_entity_poly.entity_id
_entity_poly.type
_entity_poly.pdbx_seq_one_letter_code
_entity_poly.pdbx_strand_id
1 'polypeptide(L)'
;MINAPEQHIVLVIPSPDQFSVWVKESTLQLGTFPSNYLLDPKKPGSKNRVTNFLADPEHLSLSLACELQRQILTDAVRKGVHLKPIQIKPLQSFFRISESV
;
A
#
# COMPACT_ATOMS: atom_id res chain seq x y z
N MET A 1 -1.58 27.83 -30.84
CA MET A 1 -2.16 26.50 -30.55
C MET A 1 -1.25 25.82 -29.54
N ILE A 2 -1.69 25.66 -28.30
CA ILE A 2 -0.90 25.04 -27.23
C ILE A 2 -1.25 23.55 -27.26
N ASN A 3 -0.34 22.72 -27.75
CA ASN A 3 -0.41 21.28 -27.57
C ASN A 3 -0.11 20.99 -26.10
N ALA A 4 -1.15 20.93 -25.26
CA ALA A 4 -1.02 20.34 -23.95
C ALA A 4 -0.85 18.82 -24.17
N PRO A 5 0.29 18.22 -23.79
CA PRO A 5 0.38 16.77 -23.81
C PRO A 5 -0.66 16.26 -22.82
N GLU A 6 -1.64 15.51 -23.31
CA GLU A 6 -2.53 14.70 -22.48
C GLU A 6 -1.64 13.72 -21.71
N GLN A 7 -1.20 14.14 -20.53
CA GLN A 7 -0.56 13.27 -19.57
C GLN A 7 -1.63 12.26 -19.17
N HIS A 8 -1.65 11.10 -19.84
CA HIS A 8 -2.34 9.93 -19.33
C HIS A 8 -1.72 9.64 -17.96
N ILE A 9 -2.36 10.12 -16.91
CA ILE A 9 -2.03 9.75 -15.54
C ILE A 9 -2.47 8.29 -15.44
N VAL A 10 -1.55 7.38 -15.78
CA VAL A 10 -1.73 5.96 -15.48
C VAL A 10 -1.70 5.87 -13.97
N LEU A 11 -2.88 5.72 -13.37
CA LEU A 11 -3.04 5.52 -11.95
C LEU A 11 -2.55 4.10 -11.65
N VAL A 12 -1.24 3.96 -11.45
CA VAL A 12 -0.65 2.65 -11.17
C VAL A 12 -0.97 2.29 -9.73
N ILE A 13 -1.93 1.40 -9.55
CA ILE A 13 -2.28 0.83 -8.25
C ILE A 13 -1.20 -0.22 -7.92
N PRO A 14 -0.50 -0.11 -6.79
CA PRO A 14 0.49 -1.11 -6.39
C PRO A 14 -0.17 -2.48 -6.20
N SER A 15 0.57 -3.56 -6.42
CA SER A 15 0.08 -4.89 -6.06
C SER A 15 -0.15 -4.98 -4.54
N PRO A 16 -1.03 -5.89 -4.06
CA PRO A 16 -1.23 -6.08 -2.63
C PRO A 16 0.07 -6.33 -1.85
N ASP A 17 1.00 -7.10 -2.43
CA ASP A 17 2.33 -7.34 -1.85
C ASP A 17 3.14 -6.05 -1.71
N GLN A 18 3.22 -5.23 -2.77
CA GLN A 18 3.93 -3.95 -2.75
C GLN A 18 3.33 -3.02 -1.69
N PHE A 19 2.00 -2.98 -1.60
CA PHE A 19 1.31 -2.20 -0.60
C PHE A 19 1.59 -2.71 0.83
N SER A 20 1.62 -4.03 1.04
CA SER A 20 1.91 -4.62 2.35
C SER A 20 3.33 -4.31 2.83
N VAL A 21 4.31 -4.31 1.91
CA VAL A 21 5.71 -3.92 2.19
C VAL A 21 5.75 -2.46 2.62
N TRP A 22 5.09 -1.58 1.86
CA TRP A 22 5.05 -0.16 2.21
C TRP A 22 4.37 0.08 3.57
N VAL A 23 3.28 -0.62 3.89
CA VAL A 23 2.62 -0.53 5.21
C VAL A 23 3.58 -0.95 6.32
N LYS A 24 4.25 -2.11 6.19
CA LYS A 24 5.24 -2.60 7.18
C LYS A 24 6.32 -1.55 7.43
N GLU A 25 6.98 -1.09 6.37
CA GLU A 25 8.05 -0.08 6.46
C GLU A 25 7.56 1.25 7.05
N SER A 26 6.35 1.67 6.70
CA SER A 26 5.77 2.93 7.21
C SER A 26 5.46 2.84 8.70
N THR A 27 4.86 1.74 9.16
CA THR A 27 4.59 1.55 10.59
C THR A 27 5.87 1.49 11.43
N LEU A 28 6.95 0.91 10.88
CA LEU A 28 8.27 0.90 11.51
C LEU A 28 8.86 2.32 11.61
N GLN A 29 8.83 3.10 10.53
CA GLN A 29 9.30 4.49 10.51
C GLN A 29 8.51 5.40 11.47
N LEU A 30 7.21 5.15 11.62
CA LEU A 30 6.34 5.89 12.52
C LEU A 30 6.44 5.46 13.99
N GLY A 31 7.16 4.37 14.29
CA GLY A 31 7.22 3.79 15.64
C GLY A 31 5.85 3.40 16.18
N THR A 32 5.01 2.79 15.35
CA THR A 32 3.62 2.43 15.69
C THR A 32 3.32 0.98 15.32
N PHE A 33 2.29 0.40 15.93
CA PHE A 33 1.85 -0.95 15.61
C PHE A 33 0.80 -0.93 14.49
N PRO A 34 0.84 -1.88 13.55
CA PRO A 34 -0.19 -2.01 12.51
C PRO A 34 -1.62 -2.13 13.05
N SER A 35 -1.79 -2.74 14.23
CA SER A 35 -3.07 -2.87 14.93
C SER A 35 -3.70 -1.54 15.38
N ASN A 36 -2.98 -0.43 15.29
CA ASN A 36 -3.51 0.91 15.59
C ASN A 36 -4.34 1.49 14.44
N TYR A 37 -4.28 0.90 13.25
CA TYR A 37 -4.97 1.38 12.05
C TYR A 37 -6.22 0.56 11.72
N LEU A 38 -7.14 1.18 10.99
CA LEU A 38 -8.45 0.61 10.60
C LEU A 38 -9.31 0.12 11.78
N LEU A 39 -9.08 0.70 12.96
CA LEU A 39 -9.84 0.41 14.18
C LEU A 39 -11.30 0.86 14.03
N ASP A 40 -12.20 -0.07 14.27
CA ASP A 40 -13.65 0.17 14.30
C ASP A 40 -14.19 -0.44 15.60
N PRO A 41 -14.56 0.40 16.59
CA PRO A 41 -15.08 -0.07 17.88
C PRO A 41 -16.32 -0.94 17.77
N LYS A 42 -17.08 -0.84 16.66
CA LYS A 42 -18.29 -1.62 16.42
C LYS A 42 -18.01 -2.98 15.78
N LYS A 43 -16.77 -3.25 15.36
CA LYS A 43 -16.36 -4.50 14.69
C LYS A 43 -15.26 -5.21 15.47
N PRO A 44 -15.55 -6.36 16.13
CA PRO A 44 -14.58 -7.08 16.95
C PRO A 44 -13.25 -7.43 16.24
N GLY A 45 -13.30 -7.74 14.94
CA GLY A 45 -12.11 -8.09 14.15
C GLY A 45 -11.27 -6.92 13.65
N SER A 46 -11.62 -5.66 13.95
CA SER A 46 -10.94 -4.49 13.41
C SER A 46 -9.49 -4.34 13.90
N LYS A 47 -9.21 -4.69 15.16
CA LYS A 47 -7.87 -4.64 15.78
C LYS A 47 -6.82 -5.48 15.06
N ASN A 48 -7.24 -6.60 14.47
CA ASN A 48 -6.33 -7.54 13.81
C ASN A 48 -6.36 -7.39 12.29
N ARG A 49 -7.19 -6.50 11.74
CA ARG A 49 -7.41 -6.41 10.30
C ARG A 49 -6.13 -6.13 9.52
N VAL A 50 -5.35 -5.16 9.99
CA VAL A 50 -4.09 -4.79 9.33
C VAL A 50 -3.05 -5.88 9.53
N THR A 51 -2.94 -6.46 10.73
CA THR A 51 -2.04 -7.59 11.00
C THR A 51 -2.35 -8.79 10.10
N ASN A 52 -3.63 -9.12 9.91
CA ASN A 52 -4.07 -10.20 9.03
C ASN A 52 -3.74 -9.89 7.56
N PHE A 53 -4.01 -8.67 7.10
CA PHE A 53 -3.59 -8.22 5.76
C PHE A 53 -2.07 -8.31 5.57
N LEU A 54 -1.28 -7.97 6.58
CA LEU A 54 0.19 -8.05 6.49
C LEU A 54 0.72 -9.49 6.45
N ALA A 55 -0.07 -10.46 6.94
CA ALA A 55 0.22 -11.88 6.85
C ALA A 55 -0.28 -12.47 5.52
N ASP A 56 -1.42 -11.98 5.02
CA ASP A 56 -2.07 -12.41 3.80
C ASP A 56 -2.61 -11.19 3.00
N PRO A 57 -1.78 -10.64 2.09
CA PRO A 57 -2.06 -9.37 1.40
C PRO A 57 -3.26 -9.40 0.46
N GLU A 58 -3.72 -10.57 0.00
CA GLU A 58 -4.73 -10.69 -1.06
C GLU A 58 -6.14 -10.27 -0.63
N HIS A 59 -6.40 -10.17 0.68
CA HIS A 59 -7.75 -10.04 1.22
C HIS A 59 -8.14 -8.63 1.70
N LEU A 60 -7.32 -7.61 1.45
CA LEU A 60 -7.67 -6.23 1.79
C LEU A 60 -8.46 -5.57 0.65
N SER A 61 -9.71 -5.18 0.93
CA SER A 61 -10.51 -4.45 -0.06
C SER A 61 -9.84 -3.11 -0.41
N LEU A 62 -9.99 -2.67 -1.66
CA LEU A 62 -9.43 -1.38 -2.13
C LEU A 62 -9.86 -0.20 -1.24
N SER A 63 -11.12 -0.18 -0.78
CA SER A 63 -11.62 0.82 0.15
C SER A 63 -10.84 0.87 1.47
N LEU A 64 -10.51 -0.29 2.03
CA LEU A 64 -9.72 -0.39 3.27
C LEU A 64 -8.24 -0.07 3.02
N ALA A 65 -7.71 -0.41 1.84
CA ALA A 65 -6.35 -0.03 1.44
C ALA A 65 -6.19 1.50 1.35
N CYS A 66 -7.12 2.18 0.67
CA CYS A 66 -7.14 3.63 0.58
C CYS A 66 -7.26 4.29 1.97
N GLU A 67 -8.14 3.77 2.82
CA GLU A 67 -8.32 4.28 4.18
C GLU A 67 -7.07 4.06 5.04
N LEU A 68 -6.43 2.89 4.94
CA LEU A 68 -5.18 2.58 5.64
C LEU A 68 -4.06 3.53 5.21
N GLN A 69 -3.90 3.73 3.90
CA GLN A 69 -2.93 4.66 3.34
C GLN A 69 -3.17 6.07 3.87
N ARG A 70 -4.42 6.54 3.87
CA ARG A 70 -4.81 7.85 4.38
C ARG A 70 -4.45 8.02 5.86
N GLN A 71 -4.73 7.01 6.69
CA GLN A 71 -4.42 7.06 8.12
C GLN A 71 -2.90 7.10 8.37
N ILE A 72 -2.13 6.27 7.67
CA ILE A 72 -0.66 6.23 7.77
C ILE A 72 -0.05 7.58 7.36
N LEU A 73 -0.50 8.15 6.23
CA LEU A 73 -0.02 9.46 5.76
C LEU A 73 -0.40 10.59 6.73
N THR A 74 -1.60 10.55 7.30
CA THR A 74 -2.04 11.53 8.30
C THR A 74 -1.17 11.48 9.55
N ASP A 75 -0.83 10.27 10.02
CA ASP A 75 0.07 10.08 11.16
C ASP A 75 1.49 10.57 10.86
N ALA A 76 1.98 10.34 9.65
CA ALA A 76 3.28 10.83 9.21
C ALA A 76 3.36 12.36 9.25
N VAL A 77 2.33 13.04 8.75
CA VAL A 77 2.23 14.51 8.83
C VAL A 77 2.21 14.98 10.29
N ARG A 78 1.41 14.35 11.15
CA ARG A 78 1.33 14.71 12.58
C ARG A 78 2.66 14.54 13.32
N LYS A 79 3.43 13.51 12.95
CA LYS A 79 4.72 13.19 13.57
C LYS A 79 5.92 13.86 12.89
N GLY A 80 5.71 14.59 11.79
CA GLY A 80 6.79 15.17 11.00
C GLY A 80 7.73 14.14 10.36
N VAL A 81 7.22 12.94 10.04
CA VAL A 81 8.00 11.85 9.44
C VAL A 81 7.79 11.85 7.92
N HIS A 82 8.89 11.85 7.17
CA HIS A 82 8.85 11.70 5.71
C HIS A 82 8.87 10.21 5.34
N LEU A 83 7.71 9.66 4.99
CA LEU A 83 7.59 8.27 4.57
C LEU A 83 8.22 8.05 3.18
N LYS A 84 8.84 6.88 3.01
CA LYS A 84 9.26 6.41 1.69
C LYS A 84 8.04 6.24 0.76
N PRO A 85 8.16 6.55 -0.54
CA PRO A 85 7.09 6.30 -1.50
C PRO A 85 6.86 4.80 -1.70
N ILE A 86 5.64 4.44 -2.12
CA ILE A 86 5.32 3.05 -2.51
C ILE A 86 6.15 2.68 -3.74
N GLN A 87 6.94 1.60 -3.64
CA GLN A 87 7.71 1.10 -4.77
C GLN A 87 6.81 0.28 -5.69
N ILE A 88 6.45 0.86 -6.83
CA ILE A 88 5.71 0.17 -7.88
C ILE A 88 6.72 -0.50 -8.81
N LYS A 89 6.89 -1.80 -8.65
CA LYS A 89 7.67 -2.61 -9.59
C LYS A 89 6.74 -3.07 -10.71
N PRO A 90 7.14 -2.94 -11.99
CA PRO A 90 6.40 -3.56 -13.08
C PRO A 90 6.35 -5.07 -12.82
N LEU A 91 5.20 -5.70 -13.11
CA LEU A 91 5.08 -7.15 -13.14
C LEU A 91 6.19 -7.63 -14.08
N GLN A 92 7.23 -8.27 -13.54
CA GLN A 92 8.27 -8.85 -14.38
C GLN A 92 7.58 -9.87 -15.28
N SER A 93 7.50 -9.51 -16.55
CA SER A 93 6.96 -10.33 -17.62
C SER A 93 7.60 -11.71 -17.54
N PHE A 94 6.81 -12.73 -17.21
CA PHE A 94 7.14 -14.15 -17.21
C PHE A 94 7.46 -14.70 -18.62
N PHE A 95 7.91 -13.88 -19.56
CA PHE A 95 8.49 -14.37 -20.81
C PHE A 95 9.91 -14.86 -20.53
N ARG A 96 10.03 -15.95 -19.77
CA ARG A 96 11.06 -16.94 -20.08
C ARG A 96 10.68 -17.50 -21.43
N ILE A 97 11.24 -16.93 -22.48
CA ILE A 97 11.35 -17.63 -23.75
C ILE A 97 12.10 -18.92 -23.41
N SER A 98 11.39 -20.04 -23.44
CA SER A 98 12.01 -21.36 -23.45
C SER A 98 12.87 -21.41 -24.70
N GLU A 99 14.16 -21.09 -24.57
CA GLU A 99 15.14 -21.56 -25.52
C GLU A 99 15.24 -23.07 -25.34
N SER A 100 14.44 -23.79 -26.12
CA SER A 100 14.68 -25.18 -26.45
C SER A 100 15.91 -25.22 -27.35
N VAL A 101 17.01 -25.77 -26.83
CA VAL A 101 18.12 -26.31 -27.62
C VAL A 101 18.16 -27.80 -27.39
#